data_AF-A0A8T2LJC9-F1
#
_entry.id   AF-A0A8T2LJC9-F1
#
_cell.length_a   1.000
_cell.length_b   1.000
_cell.length_c   1.000
_cell.angle_alpha   90.00
_cell.angle_beta   90.00
_cell.angle_gamma   90.00
#
_symmetry.space_group_name_H-M   'P 1'
#
loop_
_entity.id
_entity.type
_entity.pdbx_description
1 polymer ?
#
loop_
_entity_poly.entity_id
_entity_poly.type
_entity_poly.pdbx_seq_one_letter_code
_entity_poly.pdbx_strand_id
1 'polypeptide(L)'
;MMMENSYLLLAGNVVFVPVLVQLNSAEENVQIKANPTSDARGTSSAVDQQDGGIQNEPGSLNIADCVKKETEEEELPNLQNGLKVKEEEEELNDDDYFYCEECKSYFRNECAVHGPVVFIADTPIPMGIVDRCRKTLPPGLEVRSSGIPGSGLGVFNQGETIPLGAHFGPYQGDLVDKERAMKSSYSWVITKKGQDAGYIDSKRETHANWMRFVRHARNVEEQNLVAFQHQGRILYRCCRPIKLGQELLMWYAEEYAKNAGITFDFLWNQKCPKKGCPIILV
;
A
#
# COMPACT_ATOMS: atom_id res chain seq x y z
N MET A 1 -23.85 -28.73 -31.77
CA MET A 1 -23.51 -30.14 -32.11
C MET A 1 -23.03 -30.81 -30.83
N MET A 2 -23.10 -32.14 -30.72
CA MET A 2 -23.07 -32.84 -29.41
C MET A 2 -21.66 -33.21 -28.92
N MET A 3 -21.49 -33.13 -27.58
CA MET A 3 -20.65 -34.01 -26.73
C MET A 3 -19.11 -34.01 -26.98
N GLU A 4 -18.24 -34.45 -26.07
CA GLU A 4 -18.40 -35.38 -24.92
C GLU A 4 -17.95 -34.81 -23.55
N ASN A 5 -18.31 -35.53 -22.48
CA ASN A 5 -17.92 -35.29 -21.10
C ASN A 5 -16.73 -36.19 -20.68
N SER A 6 -16.06 -35.83 -19.60
CA SER A 6 -15.31 -36.78 -18.77
C SER A 6 -15.43 -36.38 -17.29
N TYR A 7 -16.10 -37.20 -16.50
CA TYR A 7 -16.31 -36.98 -15.06
C TYR A 7 -15.37 -37.84 -14.23
N LEU A 8 -14.92 -37.32 -13.09
CA LEU A 8 -14.58 -38.12 -11.92
C LEU A 8 -15.05 -37.38 -10.66
N LEU A 9 -16.04 -37.97 -9.97
CA LEU A 9 -16.65 -37.43 -8.77
C LEU A 9 -15.97 -38.00 -7.53
N LEU A 10 -15.69 -37.14 -6.54
CA LEU A 10 -15.62 -37.54 -5.13
C LEU A 10 -16.41 -36.55 -4.26
N ALA A 11 -17.11 -37.12 -3.29
CA ALA A 11 -18.17 -36.55 -2.46
C ALA A 11 -18.03 -35.08 -1.99
N GLY A 12 -19.07 -34.28 -2.23
CA GLY A 12 -19.25 -32.96 -1.62
C GLY A 12 -20.50 -32.24 -2.16
N ASN A 13 -21.55 -32.10 -1.34
CA ASN A 13 -22.79 -31.43 -1.76
C ASN A 13 -22.61 -29.92 -1.86
N VAL A 14 -22.44 -29.39 -3.08
CA VAL A 14 -22.59 -27.96 -3.38
C VAL A 14 -23.78 -27.76 -4.31
N VAL A 15 -24.87 -27.22 -3.76
CA VAL A 15 -26.07 -26.88 -4.54
C VAL A 15 -25.82 -25.56 -5.26
N PHE A 16 -25.37 -25.62 -6.51
CA PHE A 16 -25.25 -24.45 -7.37
C PHE A 16 -26.63 -23.94 -7.80
N VAL A 17 -27.06 -22.82 -7.22
CA VAL A 17 -28.20 -22.04 -7.72
C VAL A 17 -27.68 -20.99 -8.70
N PRO A 18 -27.97 -21.09 -10.02
CA PRO A 18 -27.50 -20.11 -10.99
C PRO A 18 -28.31 -18.81 -10.88
N VAL A 19 -27.68 -17.75 -10.38
CA VAL A 19 -28.27 -16.40 -10.39
C VAL A 19 -28.17 -15.84 -11.81
N LEU A 20 -29.29 -15.85 -12.56
CA LEU A 20 -29.40 -15.07 -13.79
C LEU A 20 -29.47 -13.59 -13.44
N VAL A 21 -28.40 -12.85 -13.74
CA VAL A 21 -28.45 -11.37 -13.80
C VAL A 21 -28.89 -10.97 -15.21
N GLN A 22 -30.18 -10.69 -15.37
CA GLN A 22 -30.70 -10.12 -16.62
C GLN A 22 -30.34 -8.63 -16.73
N LEU A 23 -29.53 -8.30 -17.74
CA LEU A 23 -29.20 -6.93 -18.11
C LEU A 23 -30.40 -6.28 -18.80
N ASN A 24 -31.22 -5.56 -18.03
CA ASN A 24 -32.26 -4.69 -18.58
C ASN A 24 -31.68 -3.28 -18.82
N SER A 25 -31.71 -2.84 -20.09
CA SER A 25 -31.40 -1.46 -20.47
C SER A 25 -32.53 -0.52 -20.08
N ALA A 26 -32.21 0.58 -19.40
CA ALA A 26 -33.10 1.72 -19.22
C ALA A 26 -32.29 3.02 -19.37
N GLU A 27 -32.59 3.78 -20.41
CA GLU A 27 -32.17 5.18 -20.54
C GLU A 27 -33.23 6.07 -19.90
N GLU A 28 -32.84 7.09 -19.13
CA GLU A 28 -33.55 8.38 -19.18
C GLU A 28 -32.72 9.55 -18.65
N ASN A 29 -33.15 10.76 -18.98
CA ASN A 29 -32.40 12.02 -18.79
C ASN A 29 -32.99 12.86 -17.64
N VAL A 30 -32.16 13.61 -16.92
CA VAL A 30 -32.57 14.81 -16.18
C VAL A 30 -31.54 15.93 -16.38
N GLN A 31 -31.99 17.14 -16.73
CA GLN A 31 -31.10 18.26 -17.07
C GLN A 31 -30.43 18.95 -15.88
N ILE A 32 -29.27 19.54 -16.18
CA ILE A 32 -28.59 20.58 -15.39
C ILE A 32 -29.43 21.88 -15.38
N LYS A 33 -29.47 22.57 -14.23
CA LYS A 33 -29.74 24.02 -14.13
C LYS A 33 -28.62 24.68 -13.34
N ALA A 34 -28.35 25.95 -13.63
CA ALA A 34 -27.21 26.71 -13.10
C ALA A 34 -27.57 28.18 -12.83
N ASN A 35 -26.63 28.90 -12.20
CA ASN A 35 -26.49 30.37 -12.15
C ASN A 35 -27.51 31.17 -11.28
N PRO A 36 -27.19 32.43 -10.89
CA PRO A 36 -25.85 33.05 -10.70
C PRO A 36 -25.72 34.03 -9.48
N THR A 37 -24.48 34.53 -9.24
CA THR A 37 -24.15 35.88 -8.67
C THR A 37 -24.55 36.21 -7.20
N SER A 38 -23.96 37.20 -6.49
CA SER A 38 -22.86 38.16 -6.78
C SER A 38 -22.26 38.80 -5.50
N ASP A 39 -21.00 39.24 -5.62
CA ASP A 39 -20.38 40.44 -5.01
C ASP A 39 -20.09 40.55 -3.50
N ALA A 40 -19.20 41.52 -3.18
CA ALA A 40 -18.51 41.68 -1.89
C ALA A 40 -18.14 43.16 -1.60
N ARG A 41 -17.86 43.47 -0.32
CA ARG A 41 -17.11 44.62 0.28
C ARG A 41 -17.24 44.51 1.82
N GLY A 42 -16.28 44.88 2.69
CA GLY A 42 -14.86 45.21 2.48
C GLY A 42 -14.29 46.13 3.59
N THR A 43 -13.02 45.92 4.01
CA THR A 43 -12.15 46.86 4.79
C THR A 43 -12.56 47.21 6.25
N SER A 44 -11.70 47.63 7.20
CA SER A 44 -10.29 48.11 7.21
C SER A 44 -9.56 47.90 8.58
N SER A 45 -8.21 48.05 8.61
CA SER A 45 -7.30 48.54 9.70
C SER A 45 -7.55 48.17 11.18
N ALA A 46 -6.62 47.52 11.91
CA ALA A 46 -5.43 48.07 12.65
C ALA A 46 -5.79 48.76 14.01
N VAL A 47 -4.95 48.97 15.04
CA VAL A 47 -3.47 49.06 15.24
C VAL A 47 -3.07 48.49 16.63
N ASP A 48 -1.77 48.30 16.92
CA ASP A 48 -1.14 47.82 18.18
C ASP A 48 -1.23 48.74 19.41
N GLN A 49 -1.14 48.15 20.62
CA GLN A 49 -0.19 48.46 21.72
C GLN A 49 -0.40 47.47 22.92
N GLN A 50 0.65 46.87 23.50
CA GLN A 50 1.43 47.29 24.71
C GLN A 50 0.58 47.44 25.99
N ASP A 51 0.99 47.06 27.21
CA ASP A 51 2.33 46.80 27.79
C ASP A 51 2.24 45.86 29.05
N GLY A 52 3.37 45.48 29.67
CA GLY A 52 3.44 45.13 31.11
C GLY A 52 3.97 43.75 31.52
N GLY A 53 4.97 43.73 32.41
CA GLY A 53 5.42 42.55 33.19
C GLY A 53 4.51 42.21 34.40
N ILE A 54 4.84 41.28 35.31
CA ILE A 54 6.06 41.22 36.14
C ILE A 54 6.30 39.77 36.67
N GLN A 55 7.50 39.47 37.18
CA GLN A 55 7.94 38.16 37.69
C GLN A 55 7.31 37.77 39.06
N ASN A 56 7.30 36.47 39.41
CA ASN A 56 8.26 35.87 40.38
C ASN A 56 8.05 34.36 40.65
N GLU A 57 9.09 33.73 41.20
CA GLU A 57 9.32 32.28 41.38
C GLU A 57 8.99 31.77 42.82
N PRO A 58 9.06 30.44 43.14
CA PRO A 58 8.23 29.83 44.18
C PRO A 58 8.82 29.72 45.60
N GLY A 59 7.95 29.38 46.57
CA GLY A 59 8.27 28.99 47.95
C GLY A 59 8.20 27.48 48.20
N SER A 60 8.85 26.98 49.26
CA SER A 60 9.19 25.57 49.44
C SER A 60 9.06 25.06 50.88
N LEU A 61 8.64 23.79 51.03
CA LEU A 61 8.82 22.83 52.16
C LEU A 61 8.47 23.24 53.61
N ASN A 62 7.83 22.31 54.35
CA ASN A 62 8.43 21.65 55.53
C ASN A 62 7.58 20.46 56.07
N ILE A 63 8.13 19.70 57.04
CA ILE A 63 7.68 18.38 57.51
C ILE A 63 7.68 18.31 59.07
N ALA A 64 6.99 17.31 59.64
CA ALA A 64 6.86 16.91 61.07
C ALA A 64 5.80 17.71 61.89
N ASP A 65 5.15 17.16 62.92
CA ASP A 65 5.24 15.86 63.64
C ASP A 65 3.80 15.36 63.98
N CYS A 66 3.43 14.23 64.62
CA CYS A 66 4.12 13.23 65.45
C CYS A 66 3.44 11.81 65.30
N VAL A 67 3.33 11.01 66.38
CA VAL A 67 3.03 9.56 66.36
C VAL A 67 2.05 9.12 67.47
N LYS A 68 1.32 8.00 67.23
CA LYS A 68 0.46 7.15 68.12
C LYS A 68 -1.05 7.46 68.02
N LYS A 69 -1.96 6.47 68.05
CA LYS A 69 -1.85 5.01 68.31
C LYS A 69 -3.01 4.21 67.65
N GLU A 70 -2.87 2.88 67.67
CA GLU A 70 -3.91 1.80 67.71
C GLU A 70 -5.37 2.22 68.03
N THR A 71 -6.45 1.57 67.55
CA THR A 71 -6.66 0.38 66.67
C THR A 71 -8.16 0.28 66.33
N GLU A 72 -8.54 -0.16 65.12
CA GLU A 72 -9.82 -0.86 64.87
C GLU A 72 -9.79 -1.59 63.52
N GLU A 73 -10.60 -2.66 63.37
CA GLU A 73 -10.68 -3.49 62.16
C GLU A 73 -11.92 -3.07 61.33
N GLU A 74 -11.73 -2.45 60.16
CA GLU A 74 -12.81 -2.17 59.21
C GLU A 74 -12.68 -3.01 57.93
N GLU A 75 -13.81 -3.56 57.47
CA GLU A 75 -13.89 -4.47 56.33
C GLU A 75 -13.68 -3.74 54.99
N LEU A 76 -12.90 -4.33 54.08
CA LEU A 76 -12.68 -3.78 52.73
C LEU A 76 -13.98 -3.82 51.89
N PRO A 77 -14.56 -2.68 51.48
CA PRO A 77 -15.75 -2.69 50.63
C PRO A 77 -15.40 -3.21 49.23
N ASN A 78 -16.15 -4.24 48.80
CA ASN A 78 -15.89 -5.01 47.59
C ASN A 78 -16.15 -4.21 46.30
N LEU A 79 -15.12 -3.56 45.76
CA LEU A 79 -15.22 -2.71 44.57
C LEU A 79 -15.30 -3.53 43.26
N GLN A 80 -16.44 -4.19 43.03
CA GLN A 80 -16.81 -4.73 41.72
C GLN A 80 -17.24 -3.62 40.73
N ASN A 81 -16.39 -2.62 40.51
CA ASN A 81 -16.52 -1.70 39.38
C ASN A 81 -15.61 -2.19 38.25
N GLY A 82 -16.23 -2.79 37.23
CA GLY A 82 -15.52 -3.39 36.11
C GLY A 82 -14.84 -2.35 35.23
N LEU A 83 -13.53 -2.15 35.43
CA LEU A 83 -12.68 -1.69 34.35
C LEU A 83 -12.58 -2.81 33.31
N LYS A 84 -13.60 -2.91 32.45
CA LYS A 84 -13.41 -3.51 31.14
C LYS A 84 -12.39 -2.63 30.42
N VAL A 85 -11.11 -3.00 30.57
CA VAL A 85 -10.14 -2.76 29.52
C VAL A 85 -10.80 -3.32 28.27
N LYS A 86 -11.21 -2.43 27.38
CA LYS A 86 -11.32 -2.83 25.99
C LYS A 86 -9.89 -3.13 25.60
N GLU A 87 -9.58 -4.41 25.55
CA GLU A 87 -8.71 -4.89 24.49
C GLU A 87 -9.43 -4.45 23.21
N GLU A 88 -9.05 -3.27 22.73
CA GLU A 88 -9.23 -2.94 21.33
C GLU A 88 -8.36 -3.99 20.64
N GLU A 89 -9.02 -5.03 20.13
CA GLU A 89 -8.43 -5.91 19.13
C GLU A 89 -7.93 -4.97 18.03
N GLU A 90 -6.62 -4.70 17.98
CA GLU A 90 -6.00 -4.02 16.85
C GLU A 90 -6.45 -4.82 15.63
N GLU A 91 -7.38 -4.28 14.82
CA GLU A 91 -7.98 -5.02 13.71
C GLU A 91 -6.88 -5.37 12.71
N LEU A 92 -6.25 -6.54 12.91
CA LEU A 92 -4.93 -6.87 12.39
C LEU A 92 -4.92 -6.60 10.90
N ASN A 93 -4.17 -5.59 10.48
CA ASN A 93 -4.27 -5.14 9.12
C ASN A 93 -3.54 -6.14 8.23
N ASP A 94 -4.16 -6.56 7.13
CA ASP A 94 -3.62 -7.67 6.32
C ASP A 94 -2.32 -7.24 5.61
N ASP A 95 -2.04 -5.93 5.54
CA ASP A 95 -0.79 -5.34 5.06
C ASP A 95 0.24 -5.02 6.16
N ASP A 96 0.05 -5.47 7.41
CA ASP A 96 1.10 -5.44 8.45
C ASP A 96 2.17 -6.54 8.27
N TYR A 97 1.93 -7.52 7.38
CA TYR A 97 2.74 -8.72 7.28
C TYR A 97 3.68 -8.72 6.08
N PHE A 98 4.87 -9.27 6.29
CA PHE A 98 5.79 -9.71 5.24
C PHE A 98 5.58 -11.21 4.95
N TYR A 99 6.05 -11.65 3.79
CA TYR A 99 6.00 -13.05 3.36
C TYR A 99 7.40 -13.63 3.19
N CYS A 100 7.68 -14.76 3.84
CA CYS A 100 8.93 -15.48 3.68
C CYS A 100 8.85 -16.41 2.47
N GLU A 101 9.61 -16.13 1.42
CA GLU A 101 9.61 -16.94 0.20
C GLU A 101 10.26 -18.33 0.38
N GLU A 102 10.95 -18.59 1.48
CA GLU A 102 11.54 -19.90 1.80
C GLU A 102 10.62 -20.75 2.69
N CYS A 103 10.12 -20.17 3.80
CA CYS A 103 9.14 -20.86 4.67
C CYS A 103 7.71 -20.91 4.10
N LYS A 104 7.42 -20.13 3.05
CA LYS A 104 6.08 -19.89 2.49
C LYS A 104 5.04 -19.45 3.54
N SER A 105 5.49 -18.63 4.49
CA SER A 105 4.73 -18.20 5.66
C SER A 105 4.79 -16.68 5.90
N TYR A 106 3.74 -16.13 6.52
CA TYR A 106 3.67 -14.71 6.91
C TYR A 106 4.34 -14.41 8.25
N PHE A 107 4.85 -13.18 8.44
CA PHE A 107 5.44 -12.70 9.68
C PHE A 107 5.36 -11.16 9.79
N ARG A 108 5.29 -10.59 11.01
CA ARG A 108 5.18 -9.12 11.25
C ARG A 108 6.54 -8.43 11.31
N ASN A 109 7.48 -9.00 12.08
CA ASN A 109 8.79 -8.38 12.37
C ASN A 109 9.94 -9.09 11.64
N GLU A 110 10.15 -10.38 11.93
CA GLU A 110 11.19 -11.22 11.35
C GLU A 110 10.70 -12.66 11.15
N CYS A 111 11.32 -13.39 10.23
CA CYS A 111 11.09 -14.81 10.03
C CYS A 111 11.92 -15.60 11.06
N ALA A 112 11.29 -16.51 11.81
CA ALA A 112 11.95 -17.33 12.84
C ALA A 112 13.08 -18.26 12.32
N VAL A 113 13.28 -18.36 11.00
CA VAL A 113 14.37 -19.13 10.36
C VAL A 113 15.35 -18.22 9.61
N HIS A 114 14.85 -17.19 8.93
CA HIS A 114 15.63 -16.37 7.99
C HIS A 114 15.90 -14.93 8.47
N GLY A 115 15.40 -14.55 9.66
CA GLY A 115 15.61 -13.22 10.24
C GLY A 115 14.74 -12.12 9.60
N PRO A 116 15.12 -10.84 9.79
CA PRO A 116 14.37 -9.69 9.28
C PRO A 116 14.50 -9.52 7.76
N VAL A 117 13.59 -8.73 7.18
CA VAL A 117 13.59 -8.44 5.74
C VAL A 117 14.84 -7.66 5.30
N VAL A 118 15.54 -8.17 4.29
CA VAL A 118 16.63 -7.45 3.61
C VAL A 118 16.05 -6.47 2.60
N PHE A 119 16.19 -5.17 2.87
CA PHE A 119 15.83 -4.09 1.95
C PHE A 119 17.04 -3.62 1.13
N ILE A 120 16.85 -3.50 -0.19
CA ILE A 120 17.76 -2.79 -1.09
C ILE A 120 17.24 -1.37 -1.27
N ALA A 121 17.94 -0.40 -0.69
CA ALA A 121 17.51 0.99 -0.63
C ALA A 121 17.68 1.74 -1.97
N ASP A 122 16.73 2.62 -2.27
CA ASP A 122 16.85 3.65 -3.31
C ASP A 122 18.08 4.55 -3.07
N THR A 123 18.72 4.99 -4.15
CA THR A 123 19.71 6.08 -4.07
C THR A 123 18.99 7.37 -3.58
N PRO A 124 19.46 8.04 -2.51
CA PRO A 124 18.69 9.10 -1.85
C PRO A 124 18.70 10.43 -2.62
N ILE A 125 17.70 10.62 -3.48
CA ILE A 125 17.51 11.85 -4.27
C ILE A 125 16.29 12.65 -3.77
N PRO A 126 16.44 13.96 -3.48
CA PRO A 126 15.33 14.84 -3.11
C PRO A 126 14.21 14.88 -4.17
N MET A 127 12.98 15.14 -3.72
CA MET A 127 11.84 15.40 -4.60
C MET A 127 12.05 16.67 -5.44
N GLY A 128 11.46 16.72 -6.63
CA GLY A 128 11.53 17.87 -7.55
C GLY A 128 12.75 17.86 -8.48
N ILE A 129 13.78 17.06 -8.20
CA ILE A 129 14.99 16.96 -9.03
C ILE A 129 14.66 16.40 -10.42
N VAL A 130 15.21 17.03 -11.48
CA VAL A 130 15.07 16.55 -12.87
C VAL A 130 15.63 15.14 -13.00
N ASP A 131 14.86 14.24 -13.65
CA ASP A 131 15.21 12.83 -13.82
C ASP A 131 15.42 12.07 -12.48
N ARG A 132 14.79 12.52 -11.38
CA ARG A 132 14.81 11.84 -10.07
C ARG A 132 14.51 10.35 -10.18
N CYS A 133 13.51 9.99 -10.98
CA CYS A 133 13.10 8.59 -11.10
C CYS A 133 14.21 7.67 -11.64
N ARG A 134 15.16 8.13 -12.46
CA ARG A 134 16.36 7.31 -12.76
C ARG A 134 17.44 7.45 -11.69
N LYS A 135 17.65 8.66 -11.16
CA LYS A 135 18.70 8.94 -10.17
C LYS A 135 18.50 8.23 -8.83
N THR A 136 17.27 7.79 -8.53
CA THR A 136 16.92 6.98 -7.35
C THR A 136 17.24 5.49 -7.48
N LEU A 137 17.69 5.03 -8.65
CA LEU A 137 18.01 3.63 -8.91
C LEU A 137 19.11 3.11 -7.94
N PRO A 138 18.90 1.97 -7.26
CA PRO A 138 19.92 1.34 -6.42
C PRO A 138 21.21 1.00 -7.18
N PRO A 139 22.39 1.05 -6.52
CA PRO A 139 23.65 0.56 -7.09
C PRO A 139 23.53 -0.89 -7.57
N GLY A 140 24.15 -1.19 -8.71
CA GLY A 140 24.09 -2.52 -9.35
C GLY A 140 22.86 -2.75 -10.24
N LEU A 141 21.88 -1.83 -10.28
CA LEU A 141 20.79 -1.87 -11.26
C LEU A 141 21.04 -0.90 -12.44
N GLU A 142 20.41 -1.18 -13.59
CA GLU A 142 20.48 -0.36 -14.82
C GLU A 142 19.07 -0.15 -15.41
N VAL A 143 18.76 1.05 -15.91
CA VAL A 143 17.54 1.33 -16.70
C VAL A 143 17.88 1.48 -18.19
N ARG A 144 17.63 0.45 -18.98
CA ARG A 144 17.85 0.40 -20.44
C ARG A 144 16.62 -0.12 -21.18
N SER A 145 16.70 -0.35 -22.50
CA SER A 145 15.59 -0.94 -23.27
C SER A 145 15.21 -2.33 -22.72
N SER A 146 13.91 -2.54 -22.49
CA SER A 146 13.32 -3.81 -22.05
C SER A 146 13.48 -4.89 -23.12
N GLY A 147 13.60 -6.14 -22.70
CA GLY A 147 13.53 -7.31 -23.59
C GLY A 147 12.11 -7.60 -24.10
N ILE A 148 11.08 -6.95 -23.52
CA ILE A 148 9.68 -7.17 -23.91
C ILE A 148 9.30 -6.26 -25.10
N PRO A 149 8.90 -6.82 -26.26
CA PRO A 149 8.64 -6.03 -27.47
C PRO A 149 7.53 -4.97 -27.32
N GLY A 150 7.94 -3.71 -27.48
CA GLY A 150 7.08 -2.53 -27.39
C GLY A 150 6.88 -1.96 -25.98
N SER A 151 7.54 -2.52 -24.95
CA SER A 151 7.42 -2.03 -23.56
C SER A 151 8.25 -0.78 -23.24
N GLY A 152 9.20 -0.42 -24.10
CA GLY A 152 10.11 0.71 -23.87
C GLY A 152 11.27 0.34 -22.94
N LEU A 153 11.39 1.02 -21.80
CA LEU A 153 12.50 0.83 -20.84
C LEU A 153 12.17 -0.24 -19.79
N GLY A 154 13.15 -1.06 -19.41
CA GLY A 154 13.10 -2.01 -18.30
C GLY A 154 14.23 -1.76 -17.30
N VAL A 155 14.16 -2.40 -16.13
CA VAL A 155 15.22 -2.39 -15.12
C VAL A 155 15.94 -3.73 -15.16
N PHE A 156 17.28 -3.73 -15.14
CA PHE A 156 18.09 -4.94 -15.19
C PHE A 156 19.08 -4.97 -14.02
N ASN A 157 19.36 -6.17 -13.51
CA ASN A 157 20.51 -6.35 -12.62
C ASN A 157 21.81 -6.36 -13.47
N GLN A 158 22.81 -5.59 -13.06
CA GLN A 158 24.17 -5.54 -13.61
C GLN A 158 25.26 -5.74 -12.53
N GLY A 159 24.87 -5.93 -11.27
CA GLY A 159 25.77 -6.20 -10.14
C GLY A 159 25.75 -7.65 -9.68
N GLU A 160 25.93 -7.86 -8.38
CA GLU A 160 25.85 -9.18 -7.74
C GLU A 160 24.43 -9.76 -7.80
N THR A 161 24.28 -11.06 -7.55
CA THR A 161 22.94 -11.69 -7.58
C THR A 161 22.10 -11.22 -6.39
N ILE A 162 20.99 -10.54 -6.69
CA ILE A 162 20.01 -10.11 -5.70
C ILE A 162 19.38 -11.37 -5.08
N PRO A 163 19.38 -11.55 -3.75
CA PRO A 163 18.93 -12.78 -3.12
C PRO A 163 17.41 -12.95 -3.16
N LEU A 164 16.97 -14.19 -2.95
CA LEU A 164 15.57 -14.52 -2.66
C LEU A 164 15.09 -13.71 -1.44
N GLY A 165 13.84 -13.24 -1.44
CA GLY A 165 13.29 -12.47 -0.33
C GLY A 165 13.80 -11.03 -0.19
N ALA A 166 14.74 -10.56 -1.02
CA ALA A 166 15.13 -9.15 -1.03
C ALA A 166 13.96 -8.23 -1.40
N HIS A 167 13.81 -7.11 -0.69
CA HIS A 167 12.72 -6.15 -0.87
C HIS A 167 13.20 -4.81 -1.44
N PHE A 168 12.31 -4.16 -2.19
CA PHE A 168 12.51 -2.85 -2.81
C PHE A 168 11.36 -1.90 -2.48
N GLY A 169 11.69 -0.61 -2.31
CA GLY A 169 10.73 0.48 -2.23
C GLY A 169 10.74 1.25 -0.91
N PRO A 170 9.63 1.93 -0.55
CA PRO A 170 8.32 1.88 -1.21
C PRO A 170 8.32 2.49 -2.63
N TYR A 171 7.32 2.14 -3.43
CA TYR A 171 6.99 2.78 -4.69
C TYR A 171 6.64 4.27 -4.45
N GLN A 172 7.25 5.18 -5.21
CA GLN A 172 7.12 6.63 -4.99
C GLN A 172 6.44 7.31 -6.19
N GLY A 173 5.60 8.28 -5.90
CA GLY A 173 4.77 9.01 -6.87
C GLY A 173 3.87 10.01 -6.14
N ASP A 174 2.92 10.59 -6.86
CA ASP A 174 1.94 11.51 -6.31
C ASP A 174 0.69 10.78 -5.80
N LEU A 175 0.14 11.21 -4.66
CA LEU A 175 -1.21 10.82 -4.28
C LEU A 175 -2.22 11.52 -5.20
N VAL A 176 -3.14 10.74 -5.79
CA VAL A 176 -4.09 11.23 -6.80
C VAL A 176 -5.50 10.72 -6.55
N ASP A 177 -6.48 11.41 -7.14
CA ASP A 177 -7.86 10.92 -7.21
C ASP A 177 -8.01 9.71 -8.15
N LYS A 178 -9.14 9.00 -8.01
CA LYS A 178 -9.47 7.81 -8.81
C LYS A 178 -9.54 8.11 -10.32
N GLU A 179 -9.99 9.30 -10.71
CA GLU A 179 -10.18 9.67 -12.12
C GLU A 179 -8.84 9.82 -12.85
N ARG A 180 -7.84 10.41 -12.19
CA ARG A 180 -6.45 10.46 -12.66
C ARG A 180 -5.80 9.09 -12.64
N ALA A 181 -5.99 8.34 -11.56
CA ALA A 181 -5.39 7.02 -11.39
C ALA A 181 -5.76 6.07 -12.55
N MET A 182 -7.05 6.05 -12.92
CA MET A 182 -7.59 5.24 -14.02
C MET A 182 -7.16 5.70 -15.43
N LYS A 183 -6.35 6.77 -15.54
CA LYS A 183 -5.80 7.31 -16.80
C LYS A 183 -4.25 7.28 -16.82
N SER A 184 -3.63 6.49 -15.94
CA SER A 184 -2.18 6.32 -15.89
C SER A 184 -1.77 4.86 -15.66
N SER A 185 -0.92 4.36 -16.54
CA SER A 185 -0.27 3.05 -16.40
C SER A 185 0.80 3.00 -15.29
N TYR A 186 1.12 4.15 -14.67
CA TYR A 186 2.03 4.23 -13.52
C TYR A 186 1.28 4.24 -12.17
N SER A 187 -0.04 4.12 -12.17
CA SER A 187 -0.87 4.13 -10.96
C SER A 187 -0.89 2.80 -10.21
N TRP A 188 -1.06 2.89 -8.90
CA TRP A 188 -1.40 1.79 -8.00
C TRP A 188 -2.53 2.21 -7.06
N VAL A 189 -3.37 1.26 -6.68
CA VAL A 189 -4.37 1.44 -5.61
C VAL A 189 -3.74 1.08 -4.27
N ILE A 190 -4.08 1.84 -3.23
CA ILE A 190 -3.72 1.61 -1.84
C ILE A 190 -5.01 1.31 -1.09
N THR A 191 -5.24 0.04 -0.78
CA THR A 191 -6.43 -0.43 -0.06
C THR A 191 -6.32 -0.11 1.43
N LYS A 192 -7.45 0.13 2.10
CA LYS A 192 -7.49 0.41 3.53
C LYS A 192 -8.70 -0.27 4.15
N LYS A 193 -8.55 -0.91 5.31
CA LYS A 193 -9.70 -1.44 6.07
C LYS A 193 -10.61 -0.27 6.48
N GLY A 194 -11.92 -0.42 6.27
CA GLY A 194 -12.94 0.56 6.65
C GLY A 194 -12.89 1.93 5.96
N GLN A 195 -12.07 2.15 4.92
CA GLN A 195 -11.91 3.47 4.26
C GLN A 195 -11.89 3.36 2.74
N ASP A 196 -12.18 4.48 2.06
CA ASP A 196 -11.96 4.62 0.62
C ASP A 196 -10.49 4.38 0.25
N ALA A 197 -10.28 3.61 -0.82
CA ALA A 197 -8.96 3.31 -1.33
C ALA A 197 -8.25 4.56 -1.88
N GLY A 198 -6.99 4.75 -1.50
CA GLY A 198 -6.12 5.78 -2.06
C GLY A 198 -5.48 5.34 -3.37
N TYR A 199 -4.82 6.26 -4.07
CA TYR A 199 -4.08 5.97 -5.30
C TYR A 199 -2.77 6.72 -5.33
N ILE A 200 -1.72 6.09 -5.86
CA ILE A 200 -0.39 6.68 -6.07
C ILE A 200 0.03 6.53 -7.54
N ASP A 201 0.47 7.63 -8.17
CA ASP A 201 0.82 7.68 -9.61
C ASP A 201 2.26 8.20 -9.82
N SER A 202 3.10 7.39 -10.47
CA SER A 202 4.51 7.68 -10.77
C SER A 202 4.74 8.28 -12.16
N LYS A 203 3.69 8.88 -12.75
CA LYS A 203 3.76 9.60 -14.03
C LYS A 203 4.68 10.83 -13.97
N ARG A 204 4.76 11.55 -12.83
CA ARG A 204 5.64 12.71 -12.64
C ARG A 204 7.06 12.26 -12.27
N GLU A 205 7.98 12.36 -13.23
CA GLU A 205 9.36 11.82 -13.14
C GLU A 205 10.23 12.47 -12.05
N THR A 206 9.89 13.69 -11.62
CA THR A 206 10.56 14.42 -10.54
C THR A 206 10.06 14.03 -9.13
N HIS A 207 8.95 13.31 -9.04
CA HIS A 207 8.36 12.81 -7.79
C HIS A 207 8.46 11.27 -7.68
N ALA A 208 8.49 10.58 -8.82
CA ALA A 208 8.62 9.14 -8.87
C ALA A 208 10.02 8.63 -8.48
N ASN A 209 10.11 7.34 -8.16
CA ASN A 209 11.36 6.58 -8.11
C ASN A 209 11.49 5.59 -9.28
N TRP A 210 12.61 4.87 -9.31
CA TRP A 210 13.00 3.94 -10.39
C TRP A 210 12.04 2.78 -10.61
N MET A 211 11.26 2.39 -9.59
CA MET A 211 10.32 1.27 -9.64
C MET A 211 9.28 1.42 -10.77
N ARG A 212 8.99 2.66 -11.22
CA ARG A 212 8.14 2.95 -12.40
C ARG A 212 8.62 2.32 -13.71
N PHE A 213 9.89 1.94 -13.81
CA PHE A 213 10.50 1.33 -14.99
C PHE A 213 10.47 -0.20 -14.97
N VAL A 214 10.14 -0.83 -13.83
CA VAL A 214 9.98 -2.29 -13.70
C VAL A 214 8.81 -2.72 -14.57
N ARG A 215 8.97 -3.86 -15.27
CA ARG A 215 7.95 -4.38 -16.18
C ARG A 215 7.17 -5.53 -15.58
N HIS A 216 5.98 -5.76 -16.11
CA HIS A 216 5.19 -6.93 -15.77
C HIS A 216 5.74 -8.15 -16.51
N ALA A 217 5.88 -9.25 -15.78
CA ALA A 217 6.09 -10.57 -16.35
C ALA A 217 4.89 -10.98 -17.20
N ARG A 218 5.13 -11.82 -18.19
CA ARG A 218 4.13 -12.39 -19.12
C ARG A 218 3.76 -13.84 -18.77
N ASN A 219 4.53 -14.47 -17.88
CA ASN A 219 4.40 -15.85 -17.44
C ASN A 219 5.17 -16.07 -16.12
N VAL A 220 4.96 -17.22 -15.48
CA VAL A 220 5.61 -17.58 -14.19
C VAL A 220 7.11 -17.83 -14.39
N GLU A 221 7.54 -18.28 -15.56
CA GLU A 221 8.93 -18.63 -15.87
C GLU A 221 9.87 -17.41 -15.87
N GLU A 222 9.38 -16.22 -16.21
CA GLU A 222 10.17 -14.99 -16.21
C GLU A 222 9.94 -14.06 -15.00
N GLN A 223 8.83 -14.22 -14.29
CA GLN A 223 8.51 -13.43 -13.10
C GLN A 223 9.56 -13.61 -12.00
N ASN A 224 10.22 -12.55 -11.57
CA ASN A 224 11.16 -12.58 -10.44
C ASN A 224 10.84 -11.61 -9.29
N LEU A 225 9.84 -10.74 -9.46
CA LEU A 225 9.29 -9.90 -8.41
C LEU A 225 7.80 -10.20 -8.12
N VAL A 226 7.39 -9.99 -6.87
CA VAL A 226 5.99 -9.91 -6.43
C VAL A 226 5.75 -8.53 -5.84
N ALA A 227 4.77 -7.81 -6.36
CA ALA A 227 4.31 -6.53 -5.84
C ALA A 227 3.13 -6.73 -4.87
N PHE A 228 3.24 -6.12 -3.70
CA PHE A 228 2.27 -6.24 -2.62
C PHE A 228 2.15 -4.91 -1.86
N GLN A 229 1.11 -4.78 -1.03
CA GLN A 229 0.97 -3.65 -0.12
C GLN A 229 1.55 -4.03 1.25
N HIS A 230 2.24 -3.10 1.89
CA HIS A 230 2.64 -3.16 3.29
C HIS A 230 2.50 -1.78 3.93
N GLN A 231 1.83 -1.67 5.07
CA GLN A 231 1.60 -0.41 5.82
C GLN A 231 1.18 0.79 4.94
N GLY A 232 0.18 0.58 4.08
CA GLY A 232 -0.36 1.58 3.15
C GLY A 232 0.59 1.98 2.00
N ARG A 233 1.64 1.21 1.72
CA ARG A 233 2.65 1.47 0.69
C ARG A 233 2.84 0.26 -0.21
N ILE A 234 3.20 0.48 -1.48
CA ILE A 234 3.50 -0.63 -2.41
C ILE A 234 4.99 -0.98 -2.34
N LEU A 235 5.31 -2.25 -2.07
CA LEU A 235 6.67 -2.80 -2.01
C LEU A 235 6.79 -3.93 -3.04
N TYR A 236 8.00 -4.17 -3.56
CA TYR A 236 8.30 -5.34 -4.41
C TYR A 236 9.25 -6.28 -3.66
N ARG A 237 8.99 -7.59 -3.67
CA ARG A 237 9.88 -8.62 -3.11
C ARG A 237 10.37 -9.59 -4.18
N CYS A 238 11.58 -10.10 -4.04
CA CYS A 238 12.16 -11.07 -4.98
C CYS A 238 11.64 -12.49 -4.69
N CYS A 239 10.84 -13.06 -5.59
CA CYS A 239 10.35 -14.45 -5.48
C CYS A 239 11.32 -15.49 -6.07
N ARG A 240 12.45 -15.05 -6.64
CA ARG A 240 13.63 -15.85 -6.97
C ARG A 240 14.89 -14.96 -6.97
N PRO A 241 16.10 -15.54 -6.81
CA PRO A 241 17.34 -14.77 -6.97
C PRO A 241 17.45 -14.18 -8.38
N ILE A 242 17.84 -12.90 -8.49
CA ILE A 242 17.95 -12.17 -9.77
C ILE A 242 19.43 -12.01 -10.12
N LYS A 243 19.90 -12.77 -11.11
CA LYS A 243 21.30 -12.80 -11.54
C LYS A 243 21.65 -11.62 -12.44
N LEU A 244 22.95 -11.35 -12.59
CA LEU A 244 23.49 -10.38 -13.54
C LEU A 244 22.91 -10.62 -14.95
N GLY A 245 22.50 -9.54 -15.61
CA GLY A 245 21.91 -9.54 -16.95
C GLY A 245 20.39 -9.71 -16.99
N GLN A 246 19.74 -10.19 -15.93
CA GLN A 246 18.30 -10.43 -15.92
C GLN A 246 17.48 -9.14 -15.76
N GLU A 247 16.34 -9.05 -16.45
CA GLU A 247 15.35 -7.98 -16.28
C GLU A 247 14.53 -8.22 -15.00
N LEU A 248 14.22 -7.16 -14.26
CA LEU A 248 13.33 -7.18 -13.11
C LEU A 248 11.89 -7.17 -13.65
N LEU A 249 11.21 -8.32 -13.51
CA LEU A 249 9.89 -8.59 -14.06
C LEU A 249 8.94 -9.02 -12.94
N MET A 250 7.87 -8.25 -12.75
CA MET A 250 6.95 -8.40 -11.62
C MET A 250 5.63 -9.07 -11.99
N TRP A 251 5.00 -9.67 -10.98
CA TRP A 251 3.56 -9.80 -10.94
C TRP A 251 3.03 -9.30 -9.60
N TYR A 252 1.72 -9.35 -9.40
CA TYR A 252 1.05 -8.96 -8.18
C TYR A 252 0.93 -10.15 -7.21
N ALA A 253 0.89 -9.87 -5.91
CA ALA A 253 0.43 -10.85 -4.92
C ALA A 253 -1.08 -11.11 -5.11
N GLU A 254 -1.53 -12.35 -4.88
CA GLU A 254 -2.95 -12.73 -5.04
C GLU A 254 -3.83 -11.90 -4.09
N GLU A 255 -3.37 -11.71 -2.85
CA GLU A 255 -4.06 -10.93 -1.82
C GLU A 255 -4.19 -9.46 -2.22
N TYR A 256 -3.17 -8.88 -2.87
CA TYR A 256 -3.23 -7.51 -3.37
C TYR A 256 -4.26 -7.35 -4.49
N ALA A 257 -4.25 -8.26 -5.48
CA ALA A 257 -5.21 -8.23 -6.58
C ALA A 257 -6.66 -8.43 -6.06
N LYS A 258 -6.85 -9.39 -5.14
CA LYS A 258 -8.12 -9.67 -4.47
C LYS A 258 -8.65 -8.49 -3.66
N ASN A 259 -7.80 -7.85 -2.86
CA ASN A 259 -8.18 -6.70 -2.03
C ASN A 259 -8.45 -5.44 -2.87
N ALA A 260 -7.77 -5.27 -4.00
CA ALA A 260 -8.05 -4.22 -4.97
C ALA A 260 -9.36 -4.44 -5.75
N GLY A 261 -9.79 -5.70 -5.91
CA GLY A 261 -11.03 -6.10 -6.56
C GLY A 261 -11.16 -5.53 -7.98
N ILE A 262 -12.35 -5.09 -8.38
CA ILE A 262 -12.62 -4.53 -9.73
C ILE A 262 -11.72 -3.31 -10.06
N THR A 263 -11.19 -2.62 -9.04
CA THR A 263 -10.21 -1.53 -9.22
C THR A 263 -8.89 -2.03 -9.82
N PHE A 264 -8.50 -3.27 -9.51
CA PHE A 264 -7.36 -3.97 -10.11
C PHE A 264 -7.53 -4.07 -11.62
N ASP A 265 -8.66 -4.61 -12.09
CA ASP A 265 -8.91 -4.89 -13.50
C ASP A 265 -8.81 -3.61 -14.34
N PHE A 266 -9.39 -2.50 -13.87
CA PHE A 266 -9.29 -1.22 -14.57
C PHE A 266 -7.85 -0.72 -14.66
N LEU A 267 -7.08 -0.76 -13.56
CA LEU A 267 -5.67 -0.36 -13.56
C LEU A 267 -4.79 -1.30 -14.40
N TRP A 268 -5.10 -2.60 -14.41
CA TRP A 268 -4.41 -3.60 -15.20
C TRP A 268 -4.63 -3.40 -16.71
N ASN A 269 -5.86 -3.11 -17.13
CA ASN A 269 -6.18 -2.80 -18.53
C ASN A 269 -5.45 -1.55 -19.04
N GLN A 270 -5.14 -0.57 -18.18
CA GLN A 270 -4.27 0.57 -18.54
C GLN A 270 -2.78 0.17 -18.65
N LYS A 271 -2.33 -0.85 -17.90
CA LYS A 271 -0.94 -1.33 -17.86
C LYS A 271 -0.61 -2.29 -19.01
N CYS A 272 -1.53 -3.19 -19.37
CA CYS A 272 -1.38 -4.07 -20.54
C CYS A 272 -2.55 -3.90 -21.53
N PRO A 273 -2.56 -2.86 -22.38
CA PRO A 273 -3.64 -2.60 -23.35
C PRO A 273 -3.73 -3.60 -24.52
N LYS A 274 -2.92 -4.65 -24.53
CA LYS A 274 -2.97 -5.74 -25.54
C LYS A 274 -4.04 -6.75 -25.11
N LYS A 275 -5.13 -6.86 -25.87
CA LYS A 275 -6.14 -7.94 -25.68
C LYS A 275 -5.43 -9.31 -25.71
N GLY A 276 -5.72 -10.16 -24.72
CA GLY A 276 -5.06 -11.46 -24.59
C GLY A 276 -3.71 -11.45 -23.86
N CYS A 277 -3.33 -10.33 -23.21
CA CYS A 277 -2.27 -10.32 -22.22
C CYS A 277 -2.67 -11.22 -21.04
N PRO A 278 -1.99 -12.36 -20.79
CA PRO A 278 -2.43 -13.30 -19.77
C PRO A 278 -2.30 -12.69 -18.39
N ILE A 279 -3.34 -12.85 -17.58
CA ILE A 279 -3.23 -12.70 -16.13
C ILE A 279 -2.41 -13.90 -15.66
N ILE A 280 -1.26 -13.66 -15.03
CA ILE A 280 -0.56 -14.72 -14.32
C ILE A 280 -1.40 -15.06 -13.09
N LEU A 281 -1.97 -16.25 -13.08
CA LEU A 281 -2.47 -16.89 -11.87
C LEU A 281 -1.27 -17.61 -11.25
N VAL A 282 -0.92 -17.23 -10.03
CA VAL A 282 0.24 -17.73 -9.26
C VAL A 282 -0.28 -18.60 -8.13
#